data_AF-A0A7J2TEH9-F1
#
_entry.id   AF-A0A7J2TEH9-F1
#
_cell.length_a   1.000
_cell.length_b   1.000
_cell.length_c   1.000
_cell.angle_alpha   90.00
_cell.angle_beta   90.00
_cell.angle_gamma   90.00
#
_symmetry.space_group_name_H-M   'P 1'
#
loop_
_entity.id
_entity.type
_entity.pdbx_description
1 polymer ?
#
loop_
_entity_poly.entity_id
_entity_poly.type
_entity_poly.pdbx_seq_one_letter_code
_entity_poly.pdbx_strand_id
1 'polypeptide(L)'
;MQQQDTEIQKAKETILPRFIDKYGRPKKTPYYITQLQTLFETNYFPWIVYQAADQLIKQGTLSKFETKTKYHDKVVFIYNAQLNNPQHNPKLKAHIKSTCKLIDKYSAPTIGRALGNHLEGLVKAELRVQGFKIIGTHTTEYNNKKWSKTSHNLDFIAEHASKKLTVGVEVKNTLPIIEREELDIKLEMCEHLGITPLFAVRWIKPYIEHIRSNGGFAWVFKTQIYPPGFEQLTRVLYKRLELPVTVRTDLPEKTIDIFHRWIQSIISK
;
A
#
# COMPACT_ATOMS: atom_id res chain seq x y z
N MET A 1 -22.48 1.98 -13.83
CA MET A 1 -22.21 0.63 -14.38
C MET A 1 -21.31 0.66 -15.61
N GLN A 2 -21.70 1.32 -16.73
CA GLN A 2 -20.90 1.33 -17.98
C GLN A 2 -19.42 1.76 -17.84
N GLN A 3 -19.11 2.75 -17.00
CA GLN A 3 -17.74 3.23 -16.81
C GLN A 3 -16.85 2.22 -16.07
N GLN A 4 -17.42 1.45 -15.14
CA GLN A 4 -16.68 0.43 -14.39
C GLN A 4 -16.35 -0.77 -15.28
N ASP A 5 -17.28 -1.18 -16.14
CA ASP A 5 -17.03 -2.24 -17.12
C ASP A 5 -15.95 -1.86 -18.14
N THR A 6 -15.87 -0.57 -18.51
CA THR A 6 -14.84 -0.04 -19.42
C THR A 6 -13.44 -0.10 -18.78
N GLU A 7 -13.30 0.30 -17.51
CA GLU A 7 -12.01 0.24 -16.80
C GLU A 7 -11.56 -1.19 -16.50
N ILE A 8 -12.49 -2.10 -16.18
CA ILE A 8 -12.18 -3.52 -16.04
C ILE A 8 -11.66 -4.08 -17.37
N GLN A 9 -12.27 -3.72 -18.50
CA GLN A 9 -11.82 -4.19 -19.81
C GLN A 9 -10.41 -3.69 -20.16
N LYS A 10 -10.10 -2.41 -19.92
CA LYS A 10 -8.74 -1.87 -20.06
C LYS A 10 -7.73 -2.58 -19.14
N ALA A 11 -8.13 -2.88 -17.91
CA ALA A 11 -7.28 -3.60 -16.97
C ALA A 11 -6.99 -5.04 -17.46
N LYS A 12 -7.96 -5.73 -18.06
CA LYS A 12 -7.75 -7.06 -18.67
C LYS A 12 -6.70 -7.01 -19.77
N GLU A 13 -6.81 -6.03 -20.66
CA GLU A 13 -5.86 -5.82 -21.77
C GLU A 13 -4.45 -5.52 -21.25
N THR A 14 -4.32 -4.84 -20.11
CA THR A 14 -3.04 -4.56 -19.47
C THR A 14 -2.47 -5.76 -18.70
N ILE A 15 -3.31 -6.59 -18.09
CA ILE A 15 -2.90 -7.77 -17.31
C ILE A 15 -2.45 -8.90 -18.24
N LEU A 16 -3.17 -9.14 -19.34
CA LEU A 16 -2.99 -10.31 -20.20
C LEU A 16 -1.55 -10.50 -20.73
N PRO A 17 -0.81 -9.45 -21.13
CA PRO A 17 0.59 -9.57 -21.55
C PRO A 17 1.54 -10.12 -20.46
N ARG A 18 1.15 -10.17 -19.18
CA ARG A 18 1.94 -10.85 -18.14
C ARG A 18 1.85 -12.38 -18.23
N PHE A 19 0.83 -12.92 -18.89
CA PHE A 19 0.53 -14.34 -18.99
C PHE A 19 0.70 -14.93 -20.40
N ILE A 20 0.86 -14.07 -21.41
CA ILE A 20 1.03 -14.43 -22.81
C ILE A 20 2.22 -13.67 -23.38
N ASP A 21 3.04 -14.32 -24.22
CA ASP A 21 4.15 -13.66 -24.92
C ASP A 21 3.70 -13.00 -26.23
N LYS A 22 4.62 -12.32 -26.92
CA LYS A 22 4.31 -11.62 -28.18
C LYS A 22 3.84 -12.53 -29.33
N TYR A 23 3.97 -13.84 -29.19
CA TYR A 23 3.54 -14.85 -30.17
C TYR A 23 2.27 -15.60 -29.72
N GLY A 24 1.60 -15.14 -28.66
CA GLY A 24 0.41 -15.82 -28.15
C GLY A 24 0.70 -17.06 -27.30
N ARG A 25 1.96 -17.33 -26.93
CA ARG A 25 2.32 -18.53 -26.16
C ARG A 25 2.18 -18.29 -24.65
N PRO A 26 1.78 -19.31 -23.87
CA PRO A 26 1.57 -19.16 -22.44
C PRO A 26 2.88 -18.93 -21.69
N LYS A 27 2.95 -17.85 -20.91
CA LYS A 27 4.06 -17.59 -19.99
C LYS A 27 3.93 -18.47 -18.76
N LYS A 28 5.04 -19.10 -18.36
CA LYS A 28 5.12 -20.08 -17.27
C LYS A 28 5.11 -19.50 -15.85
N THR A 29 5.12 -18.17 -15.73
CA THR A 29 5.24 -17.47 -14.45
C THR A 29 3.85 -17.27 -13.84
N PRO A 30 3.55 -17.89 -12.68
CA PRO A 30 2.38 -17.50 -11.90
C PRO A 30 2.63 -16.17 -11.20
N TYR A 31 1.58 -15.38 -11.00
CA TYR A 31 1.64 -14.14 -10.24
C TYR A 31 0.71 -14.23 -9.04
N TYR A 32 1.20 -13.79 -7.88
CA TYR A 32 0.34 -13.61 -6.71
C TYR A 32 -0.58 -12.40 -6.92
N ILE A 33 -1.84 -12.46 -6.47
CA ILE A 33 -2.81 -11.40 -6.74
C ILE A 33 -2.37 -10.02 -6.21
N THR A 34 -1.80 -9.95 -5.01
CA THR A 34 -1.30 -8.67 -4.45
C THR A 34 -0.10 -8.15 -5.23
N GLN A 35 0.71 -9.04 -5.80
CA GLN A 35 1.78 -8.65 -6.72
C GLN A 35 1.19 -7.98 -7.98
N LEU A 36 0.15 -8.55 -8.60
CA LEU A 36 -0.51 -7.92 -9.76
C LEU A 36 -1.13 -6.57 -9.40
N GLN A 37 -1.84 -6.51 -8.29
CA GLN A 37 -2.45 -5.26 -7.80
C GLN A 37 -1.39 -4.18 -7.61
N THR A 38 -0.25 -4.56 -7.04
CA THR A 38 0.86 -3.64 -6.80
C THR A 38 1.54 -3.20 -8.10
N LEU A 39 1.74 -4.11 -9.05
CA LEU A 39 2.34 -3.82 -10.35
C LEU A 39 1.54 -2.81 -11.18
N PHE A 40 0.23 -2.77 -10.98
CA PHE A 40 -0.69 -1.96 -11.78
C PHE A 40 -1.35 -0.82 -11.00
N GLU A 41 -0.92 -0.57 -9.76
CA GLU A 41 -1.54 0.41 -8.85
C GLU A 41 -1.49 1.87 -9.34
N THR A 42 -0.57 2.19 -10.25
CA THR A 42 -0.49 3.51 -10.89
C THR A 42 -1.64 3.76 -11.85
N ASN A 43 -2.17 2.69 -12.44
CA ASN A 43 -3.12 2.74 -13.54
C ASN A 43 -4.53 2.31 -13.10
N TYR A 44 -4.62 1.36 -12.18
CA TYR A 44 -5.88 0.75 -11.76
C TYR A 44 -5.96 0.61 -10.24
N PHE A 45 -7.19 0.66 -9.72
CA PHE A 45 -7.43 0.35 -8.32
C PHE A 45 -7.28 -1.16 -8.07
N PRO A 46 -6.89 -1.58 -6.85
CA PRO A 46 -6.67 -3.00 -6.54
C PRO A 46 -7.89 -3.90 -6.81
N TRP A 47 -9.10 -3.40 -6.59
CA TRP A 47 -10.33 -4.16 -6.89
C TRP A 47 -10.61 -4.28 -8.39
N ILE A 48 -10.23 -3.28 -9.20
CA ILE A 48 -10.35 -3.35 -10.67
C ILE A 48 -9.41 -4.41 -11.22
N VAL A 49 -8.15 -4.45 -10.73
CA VAL A 49 -7.18 -5.50 -11.10
C VAL A 49 -7.70 -6.88 -10.72
N TYR A 50 -8.27 -7.02 -9.52
CA TYR A 50 -8.88 -8.27 -9.06
C TYR A 50 -10.05 -8.70 -9.95
N GLN A 51 -11.00 -7.80 -10.22
CA GLN A 51 -12.17 -8.06 -11.06
C GLN A 51 -11.77 -8.43 -12.50
N ALA A 52 -10.78 -7.74 -13.06
CA ALA A 52 -10.23 -8.05 -14.37
C ALA A 52 -9.62 -9.45 -14.43
N ALA A 53 -8.82 -9.82 -13.42
CA ALA A 53 -8.25 -11.17 -13.31
C ALA A 53 -9.36 -12.23 -13.16
N ASP A 54 -10.38 -11.98 -12.34
CA ASP A 54 -11.52 -12.87 -12.15
C ASP A 54 -12.32 -13.08 -13.44
N GLN A 55 -12.56 -12.02 -14.22
CA GLN A 55 -13.19 -12.16 -15.54
C GLN A 55 -12.33 -13.00 -16.51
N LEU A 56 -11.02 -12.81 -16.55
CA LEU A 56 -10.12 -13.62 -17.39
C LEU A 56 -10.12 -15.10 -16.98
N ILE A 57 -10.33 -15.40 -15.69
CA ILE A 57 -10.50 -16.77 -15.19
C ILE A 57 -11.84 -17.34 -15.65
N LYS A 58 -12.94 -16.59 -15.49
CA LYS A 58 -14.28 -17.00 -15.95
C LYS A 58 -14.33 -17.25 -17.46
N GLN A 59 -13.53 -16.51 -18.23
CA GLN A 59 -13.35 -16.68 -19.67
C GLN A 59 -12.45 -17.86 -20.05
N GLY A 60 -11.89 -18.60 -19.08
CA GLY A 60 -10.99 -19.73 -19.33
C GLY A 60 -9.60 -19.35 -19.85
N THR A 61 -9.27 -18.05 -19.91
CA THR A 61 -7.96 -17.56 -20.38
C THR A 61 -6.89 -17.75 -19.29
N LEU A 62 -7.27 -17.47 -18.04
CA LEU A 62 -6.42 -17.66 -16.87
C LEU A 62 -7.01 -18.73 -15.95
N SER A 63 -6.19 -19.20 -15.03
CA SER A 63 -6.59 -20.10 -13.95
C SER A 63 -6.02 -19.59 -12.64
N LYS A 64 -6.62 -20.04 -11.52
CA LYS A 64 -6.16 -19.69 -10.18
C LYS A 64 -5.76 -20.91 -9.37
N PHE A 65 -4.85 -20.70 -8.44
CA PHE A 65 -4.45 -21.64 -7.42
C PHE A 65 -4.51 -20.94 -6.07
N GLU A 66 -5.38 -21.40 -5.18
CA GLU A 66 -5.53 -20.85 -3.83
C GLU A 66 -4.73 -21.70 -2.83
N THR A 67 -4.04 -21.04 -1.92
CA THR A 67 -3.27 -21.69 -0.86
C THR A 67 -3.21 -20.80 0.36
N LYS A 68 -2.63 -21.32 1.44
CA LYS A 68 -2.33 -20.56 2.65
C LYS A 68 -0.83 -20.52 2.88
N THR A 69 -0.40 -19.55 3.66
CA THR A 69 0.99 -19.40 4.11
C THR A 69 1.02 -19.42 5.64
N LYS A 70 2.18 -19.22 6.26
CA LYS A 70 2.28 -19.15 7.71
C LYS A 70 1.52 -17.95 8.28
N TYR A 71 1.49 -16.84 7.54
CA TYR A 71 0.94 -15.56 8.01
C TYR A 71 -0.32 -15.09 7.29
N HIS A 72 -0.80 -15.85 6.29
CA HIS A 72 -1.99 -15.49 5.51
C HIS A 72 -2.85 -16.73 5.24
N ASP A 73 -4.14 -16.66 5.59
CA ASP A 73 -5.10 -17.74 5.38
C ASP A 73 -5.47 -17.95 3.92
N LYS A 74 -5.33 -16.89 3.10
CA LYS A 74 -5.64 -16.94 1.68
C LYS A 74 -4.61 -16.20 0.83
N VAL A 75 -3.94 -16.95 -0.02
CA VAL A 75 -2.99 -16.47 -1.03
C VAL A 75 -3.41 -17.03 -2.38
N VAL A 76 -3.74 -16.14 -3.31
CA VAL A 76 -4.28 -16.51 -4.64
C VAL A 76 -3.21 -16.27 -5.70
N PHE A 77 -2.83 -17.32 -6.40
CA PHE A 77 -1.95 -17.25 -7.56
C PHE A 77 -2.76 -17.34 -8.84
N ILE A 78 -2.46 -16.46 -9.79
CA ILE A 78 -3.03 -16.45 -11.14
C ILE A 78 -1.97 -16.95 -12.11
N TYR A 79 -2.37 -17.75 -13.10
CA TYR A 79 -1.49 -18.27 -14.14
C TYR A 79 -2.27 -18.52 -15.43
N ASN A 80 -1.55 -18.74 -16.54
CA ASN A 80 -2.19 -19.04 -17.82
C ASN A 80 -2.89 -20.42 -17.79
N ALA A 81 -4.16 -20.49 -18.18
CA ALA A 81 -4.96 -21.72 -18.09
C ALA A 81 -4.39 -22.88 -18.90
N GLN A 82 -3.71 -22.61 -20.03
CA GLN A 82 -3.10 -23.64 -20.88
C GLN A 82 -2.00 -24.44 -20.17
N LEU A 83 -1.47 -23.92 -19.06
CA LEU A 83 -0.45 -24.60 -18.25
C LEU A 83 -1.03 -25.57 -17.22
N ASN A 84 -2.36 -25.67 -17.13
CA ASN A 84 -3.03 -26.62 -16.25
C ASN A 84 -3.02 -28.04 -16.86
N ASN A 85 -1.84 -28.63 -16.93
CA ASN A 85 -1.64 -29.97 -17.48
C ASN A 85 -0.53 -30.73 -16.72
N PRO A 86 -0.51 -32.08 -16.79
CA PRO A 86 0.43 -32.90 -16.02
C PRO A 86 1.91 -32.55 -16.26
N GLN A 87 2.27 -32.07 -17.45
CA GLN A 87 3.64 -31.72 -17.81
C GLN A 87 4.13 -30.44 -17.10
N HIS A 88 3.26 -29.44 -16.94
CA HIS A 88 3.61 -28.14 -16.37
C HIS A 88 3.30 -28.00 -14.87
N ASN A 89 2.31 -28.75 -14.38
CA ASN A 89 1.85 -28.69 -12.99
C ASN A 89 2.96 -28.82 -11.93
N PRO A 90 3.95 -29.72 -12.04
CA PRO A 90 5.02 -29.83 -11.05
C PRO A 90 5.86 -28.54 -10.92
N LYS A 91 6.21 -27.91 -12.04
CA LYS A 91 7.00 -26.67 -12.06
C LYS A 91 6.20 -25.48 -11.54
N LEU A 92 4.92 -25.40 -11.91
CA LEU A 92 4.00 -24.38 -11.38
C LEU A 92 3.89 -24.45 -9.86
N LYS A 93 3.64 -25.65 -9.30
CA LYS A 93 3.56 -25.88 -7.84
C LYS A 93 4.88 -25.54 -7.14
N ALA A 94 6.02 -25.89 -7.73
CA ALA A 94 7.34 -25.55 -7.18
C ALA A 94 7.56 -24.03 -7.14
N HIS A 95 7.17 -23.30 -8.19
CA HIS A 95 7.25 -21.84 -8.23
C HIS A 95 6.35 -21.21 -7.16
N ILE A 96 5.08 -21.63 -7.10
CA ILE A 96 4.12 -21.17 -6.09
C ILE A 96 4.67 -21.39 -4.68
N LYS A 97 5.14 -22.59 -4.36
CA LYS A 97 5.73 -22.91 -3.05
C LYS A 97 6.93 -22.02 -2.73
N SER A 98 7.79 -21.74 -3.72
CA SER A 98 8.93 -20.85 -3.56
C SER A 98 8.52 -19.40 -3.32
N THR A 99 7.44 -18.94 -3.97
CA THR A 99 6.88 -17.61 -3.73
C THR A 99 6.17 -17.52 -2.38
N CYS A 100 5.44 -18.54 -1.94
CA CYS A 100 4.87 -18.61 -0.59
C CYS A 100 5.95 -18.46 0.50
N LYS A 101 7.12 -19.11 0.36
CA LYS A 101 8.24 -18.91 1.28
C LYS A 101 8.75 -17.48 1.32
N LEU A 102 8.72 -16.78 0.18
CA LEU A 102 9.11 -15.37 0.12
C LEU A 102 8.04 -14.47 0.76
N ILE A 103 6.76 -14.76 0.53
CA ILE A 103 5.62 -14.12 1.19
C ILE A 103 5.75 -14.25 2.71
N ASP A 104 6.00 -15.46 3.20
CA ASP A 104 6.21 -15.70 4.63
C ASP A 104 7.38 -14.89 5.19
N LYS A 105 8.47 -14.79 4.42
CA LYS A 105 9.66 -14.07 4.86
C LYS A 105 9.39 -12.57 5.06
N TYR A 106 8.74 -11.90 4.12
CA TYR A 106 8.46 -10.45 4.27
C TYR A 106 7.22 -10.15 5.11
N SER A 107 6.32 -11.12 5.29
CA SER A 107 5.11 -10.99 6.12
C SER A 107 5.35 -11.35 7.59
N ALA A 108 6.55 -11.78 7.96
CA ALA A 108 6.86 -12.10 9.34
C ALA A 108 6.62 -10.88 10.26
N PRO A 109 5.99 -11.05 11.43
CA PRO A 109 5.63 -9.94 12.32
C PRO A 109 6.79 -9.05 12.73
N THR A 110 8.00 -9.62 12.86
CA THR A 110 9.23 -8.87 13.15
C THR A 110 9.60 -7.91 12.02
N ILE A 111 9.39 -8.31 10.77
CA ILE A 111 9.62 -7.49 9.58
C ILE A 111 8.56 -6.41 9.48
N GLY A 112 7.28 -6.78 9.64
CA GLY A 112 6.17 -5.84 9.66
C GLY A 112 6.36 -4.74 10.72
N ARG A 113 6.75 -5.12 11.94
CA ARG A 113 7.07 -4.17 13.01
C ARG A 113 8.27 -3.27 12.67
N ALA A 114 9.34 -3.85 12.12
CA ALA A 114 10.51 -3.07 11.71
C ALA A 114 10.15 -2.03 10.63
N LEU A 115 9.32 -2.40 9.66
CA LEU A 115 8.82 -1.51 8.61
C LEU A 115 7.95 -0.38 9.14
N GLY A 116 7.02 -0.70 10.05
CA GLY A 116 6.15 0.29 10.68
C GLY A 116 6.96 1.29 11.50
N ASN A 117 7.76 0.79 12.44
CA ASN A 117 8.59 1.63 13.31
C ASN A 117 9.58 2.50 12.52
N HIS A 118 10.17 1.95 11.46
CA HIS A 118 11.12 2.70 10.64
C HIS A 118 10.44 3.86 9.92
N LEU A 119 9.33 3.62 9.21
CA LEU A 119 8.64 4.71 8.52
C LEU A 119 8.09 5.74 9.50
N GLU A 120 7.52 5.30 10.62
CA GLU A 120 7.05 6.21 11.68
C GLU A 120 8.18 7.09 12.22
N GLY A 121 9.37 6.50 12.44
CA GLY A 121 10.57 7.22 12.84
C GLY A 121 11.01 8.28 11.81
N LEU A 122 11.04 7.93 10.53
CA LEU A 122 11.37 8.86 9.44
C LEU A 122 10.38 10.01 9.36
N VAL A 123 9.07 9.74 9.45
CA VAL A 123 8.03 10.78 9.41
C VAL A 123 8.14 11.70 10.62
N LYS A 124 8.36 11.16 11.83
CA LYS A 124 8.59 11.99 13.03
C LYS A 124 9.85 12.83 12.93
N ALA A 125 10.92 12.31 12.33
CA ALA A 125 12.15 13.07 12.12
C ALA A 125 11.92 14.24 11.17
N GLU A 126 11.30 13.99 10.01
CA GLU A 126 11.02 15.03 9.03
C GLU A 126 10.03 16.08 9.55
N LEU A 127 8.99 15.68 10.28
CA LEU A 127 8.07 16.64 10.90
C LEU A 127 8.79 17.60 11.85
N ARG A 128 9.77 17.12 12.64
CA ARG A 128 10.57 18.00 13.50
C ARG A 128 11.41 18.99 12.71
N VAL A 129 12.01 18.56 11.58
CA VAL A 129 12.74 19.44 10.66
C VAL A 129 11.80 20.52 10.09
N GLN A 130 10.56 20.15 9.79
CA GLN A 130 9.51 21.07 9.33
C GLN A 130 8.85 21.89 10.46
N GLY A 131 9.45 21.96 11.65
CA GLY A 131 8.98 22.81 12.74
C GLY A 131 7.82 22.27 13.57
N PHE A 132 7.51 20.97 13.48
CA PHE A 132 6.49 20.34 14.33
C PHE A 132 7.08 19.79 15.63
N LYS A 133 6.27 19.85 16.69
CA LYS A 133 6.47 19.13 17.95
C LYS A 133 5.49 17.96 18.02
N ILE A 134 5.99 16.76 18.31
CA ILE A 134 5.13 15.60 18.59
C ILE A 134 4.53 15.76 19.99
N ILE A 135 3.21 15.75 20.09
CA ILE A 135 2.48 16.05 21.33
C ILE A 135 1.80 14.82 21.94
N GLY A 136 1.54 13.78 21.15
CA GLY A 136 0.99 12.51 21.63
C GLY A 136 1.28 11.39 20.63
N THR A 137 1.37 10.16 21.11
CA THR A 137 1.61 8.95 20.30
C THR A 137 0.58 7.90 20.63
N HIS A 138 0.09 7.16 19.64
CA HIS A 138 -0.93 6.11 19.79
C HIS A 138 -2.15 6.58 20.59
N THR A 139 -2.61 7.81 20.33
CA THR A 139 -3.58 8.53 21.16
C THR A 139 -4.95 8.62 20.51
N THR A 140 -6.00 8.65 21.33
CA THR A 140 -7.38 8.94 20.93
C THR A 140 -7.85 10.33 21.37
N GLU A 141 -6.97 11.14 21.96
CA GLU A 141 -7.34 12.40 22.60
C GLU A 141 -6.42 13.56 22.22
N TYR A 142 -7.03 14.74 22.15
CA TYR A 142 -6.37 16.01 21.93
C TYR A 142 -7.23 17.16 22.45
N ASN A 143 -6.61 18.11 23.16
CA ASN A 143 -7.26 19.33 23.65
C ASN A 143 -8.61 19.10 24.35
N ASN A 144 -8.63 18.21 25.36
CA ASN A 144 -9.81 17.78 26.13
C ASN A 144 -10.93 17.09 25.32
N LYS A 145 -10.71 16.83 24.04
CA LYS A 145 -11.58 15.98 23.22
C LYS A 145 -11.01 14.57 23.18
N LYS A 146 -11.88 13.58 23.35
CA LYS A 146 -11.53 12.16 23.27
C LYS A 146 -12.41 11.48 22.26
N TRP A 147 -11.80 10.68 21.39
CA TRP A 147 -12.47 9.78 20.49
C TRP A 147 -12.81 8.48 21.22
N SER A 148 -14.10 8.11 21.22
CA SER A 148 -14.62 6.91 21.89
C SER A 148 -15.57 6.08 21.03
N LYS A 149 -15.83 6.51 19.79
CA LYS A 149 -16.77 5.82 18.88
C LYS A 149 -16.22 4.47 18.41
N THR A 150 -14.90 4.36 18.25
CA THR A 150 -14.21 3.13 17.82
C THR A 150 -12.95 2.90 18.66
N SER A 151 -12.33 1.72 18.51
CA SER A 151 -11.05 1.39 19.15
C SER A 151 -9.82 1.91 18.39
N HIS A 152 -10.03 2.67 17.30
CA HIS A 152 -8.93 3.24 16.52
C HIS A 152 -8.28 4.42 17.25
N ASN A 153 -6.97 4.56 17.08
CA ASN A 153 -6.16 5.69 17.54
C ASN A 153 -5.39 6.32 16.36
N LEU A 154 -4.75 7.46 16.55
CA LEU A 154 -3.77 7.99 15.60
C LEU A 154 -2.38 7.51 16.00
N ASP A 155 -1.49 7.26 15.04
CA ASP A 155 -0.10 6.89 15.35
C ASP A 155 0.58 7.98 16.17
N PHE A 156 0.34 9.24 15.82
CA PHE A 156 0.70 10.38 16.67
C PHE A 156 -0.01 11.66 16.24
N ILE A 157 0.05 12.67 17.10
CA ILE A 157 -0.39 14.03 16.82
C ILE A 157 0.83 14.95 16.88
N ALA A 158 0.93 15.88 15.93
CA ALA A 158 2.03 16.83 15.84
C ALA A 158 1.49 18.26 15.66
N GLU A 159 2.08 19.22 16.37
CA GLU A 159 1.69 20.62 16.33
C GLU A 159 2.84 21.46 15.76
N HIS A 160 2.56 22.25 14.73
CA HIS A 160 3.54 23.14 14.11
C HIS A 160 3.85 24.34 15.03
N ALA A 161 5.10 24.81 15.02
CA ALA A 161 5.56 25.92 15.85
C ALA A 161 4.75 27.21 15.68
N SER A 162 4.18 27.44 14.49
CA SER A 162 3.29 28.59 14.23
C SER A 162 1.94 28.53 14.96
N LYS A 163 1.58 27.39 15.57
CA LYS A 163 0.27 27.11 16.19
C LYS A 163 -0.93 27.18 15.24
N LYS A 164 -0.71 27.41 13.94
CA LYS A 164 -1.76 27.45 12.91
C LYS A 164 -2.10 26.08 12.33
N LEU A 165 -1.30 25.05 12.62
CA LEU A 165 -1.47 23.72 12.05
C LEU A 165 -1.16 22.64 13.10
N THR A 166 -2.16 21.83 13.40
CA THR A 166 -2.01 20.59 14.18
C THR A 166 -2.49 19.45 13.31
N VAL A 167 -1.66 18.40 13.18
CA VAL A 167 -1.96 17.24 12.35
C VAL A 167 -2.16 15.98 13.17
N GLY A 168 -3.19 15.22 12.83
CA GLY A 168 -3.37 13.83 13.26
C GLY A 168 -2.75 12.90 12.21
N VAL A 169 -1.74 12.13 12.59
CA VAL A 169 -0.91 11.38 11.65
C VAL A 169 -1.23 9.89 11.69
N GLU A 170 -1.43 9.32 10.51
CA GLU A 170 -1.49 7.87 10.25
C GLU A 170 -0.37 7.48 9.31
N VAL A 171 0.42 6.47 9.70
CA VAL A 171 1.56 5.95 8.96
C VAL A 171 1.26 4.55 8.46
N LYS A 172 1.29 4.33 7.14
CA LYS A 172 1.09 2.99 6.53
C LYS A 172 2.21 2.64 5.55
N ASN A 173 3.07 1.71 5.96
CA ASN A 173 4.15 1.17 5.14
C ASN A 173 3.81 -0.22 4.57
N THR A 174 2.58 -0.43 4.12
CA THR A 174 2.06 -1.74 3.68
C THR A 174 1.96 -1.82 2.16
N LEU A 175 1.95 -3.04 1.60
CA LEU A 175 1.68 -3.25 0.17
C LEU A 175 0.20 -3.07 -0.18
N PRO A 176 -0.76 -3.62 0.60
CA PRO A 176 -2.16 -3.27 0.44
C PRO A 176 -2.39 -1.79 0.78
N ILE A 177 -3.33 -1.18 0.07
CA ILE A 177 -3.88 0.13 0.41
C ILE A 177 -4.66 0.04 1.72
N ILE A 178 -4.83 1.17 2.41
CA ILE A 178 -5.72 1.25 3.57
C ILE A 178 -7.14 0.85 3.16
N GLU A 179 -7.85 0.14 4.03
CA GLU A 179 -9.26 -0.15 3.81
C GLU A 179 -10.09 1.13 3.90
N ARG A 180 -11.16 1.22 3.10
CA ARG A 180 -11.97 2.44 3.03
C ARG A 180 -12.57 2.81 4.38
N GLU A 181 -13.07 1.83 5.12
CA GLU A 181 -13.66 2.03 6.44
C GLU A 181 -12.62 2.56 7.43
N GLU A 182 -11.41 2.00 7.45
CA GLU A 182 -10.34 2.49 8.31
C GLU A 182 -9.98 3.95 7.97
N LEU A 183 -9.87 4.29 6.68
CA LEU A 183 -9.65 5.67 6.25
C LEU A 183 -10.74 6.61 6.77
N ASP A 184 -12.00 6.26 6.55
CA ASP A 184 -13.14 7.09 6.91
C ASP A 184 -13.19 7.31 8.44
N ILE A 185 -12.90 6.28 9.23
CA ILE A 185 -12.78 6.38 10.71
C ILE A 185 -11.69 7.38 11.11
N LYS A 186 -10.52 7.33 10.46
CA LYS A 186 -9.39 8.24 10.79
C LYS A 186 -9.69 9.69 10.42
N LEU A 187 -10.42 9.90 9.33
CA LEU A 187 -10.89 11.22 8.93
C LEU A 187 -11.90 11.78 9.93
N GLU A 188 -12.93 11.00 10.29
CA GLU A 188 -13.93 11.37 11.29
C GLU A 188 -13.28 11.66 12.66
N MET A 189 -12.29 10.85 13.04
CA MET A 189 -11.53 11.05 14.27
C MET A 189 -10.77 12.39 14.26
N CYS A 190 -10.12 12.75 13.15
CA CYS A 190 -9.42 14.03 13.04
C CYS A 190 -10.39 15.23 13.10
N GLU A 191 -11.54 15.12 12.42
CA GLU A 191 -12.61 16.12 12.48
C GLU A 191 -13.11 16.32 13.91
N HIS A 192 -13.43 15.24 14.63
CA HIS A 192 -13.88 15.28 16.03
C HIS A 192 -12.86 16.00 16.92
N LEU A 193 -11.58 15.62 16.81
CA LEU A 193 -10.48 16.20 17.58
C LEU A 193 -10.13 17.63 17.16
N GLY A 194 -10.64 18.12 16.03
CA GLY A 194 -10.34 19.46 15.50
C GLY A 194 -8.90 19.59 15.00
N ILE A 195 -8.36 18.53 14.39
CA ILE A 195 -6.99 18.48 13.84
C ILE A 195 -7.02 18.08 12.37
N THR A 196 -5.97 18.44 11.63
CA THR A 196 -5.87 18.17 10.20
C THR A 196 -5.37 16.74 9.94
N PRO A 197 -6.07 15.91 9.14
CA PRO A 197 -5.61 14.55 8.87
C PRO A 197 -4.36 14.54 7.97
N LEU A 198 -3.34 13.77 8.35
CA LEU A 198 -2.11 13.55 7.59
C LEU A 198 -1.86 12.05 7.43
N PHE A 199 -1.89 11.55 6.19
CA PHE A 199 -1.62 10.14 5.88
C PHE A 199 -0.23 10.01 5.25
N ALA A 200 0.75 9.52 6.01
CA ALA A 200 2.10 9.23 5.54
C ALA A 200 2.24 7.77 5.11
N VAL A 201 2.14 7.51 3.81
CA VAL A 201 1.78 6.19 3.30
C VAL A 201 2.58 5.78 2.08
N ARG A 202 2.77 4.46 1.91
CA ARG A 202 3.35 3.91 0.69
C ARG A 202 2.52 4.30 -0.53
N TRP A 203 1.22 4.02 -0.48
CA TRP A 203 0.27 4.25 -1.55
C TRP A 203 -1.13 4.39 -0.98
N ILE A 204 -1.96 5.24 -1.62
CA ILE A 204 -3.30 5.58 -1.10
C ILE A 204 -4.32 5.87 -2.19
N LYS A 205 -3.96 5.79 -3.48
CA LYS A 205 -4.95 6.01 -4.54
C LYS A 205 -6.03 4.91 -4.45
N PRO A 206 -7.33 5.27 -4.62
CA PRO A 206 -7.84 6.56 -5.09
C PRO A 206 -8.07 7.66 -4.04
N TYR A 207 -7.80 7.42 -2.76
CA TYR A 207 -8.35 8.23 -1.68
C TYR A 207 -7.70 9.60 -1.47
N ILE A 208 -6.74 10.01 -2.32
CA ILE A 208 -6.06 11.31 -2.23
C ILE A 208 -7.08 12.46 -2.22
N GLU A 209 -8.06 12.43 -3.12
CA GLU A 209 -9.07 13.48 -3.22
C GLU A 209 -10.01 13.49 -2.02
N HIS A 210 -10.32 12.32 -1.48
CA HIS A 210 -11.15 12.20 -0.28
C HIS A 210 -10.46 12.78 0.96
N ILE A 211 -9.15 12.52 1.12
CA ILE A 211 -8.35 13.12 2.19
C ILE A 211 -8.30 14.65 2.01
N ARG A 212 -8.06 15.12 0.78
CA ARG A 212 -7.97 16.54 0.45
C ARG A 212 -9.29 17.29 0.69
N SER A 213 -10.44 16.69 0.34
CA SER A 213 -11.74 17.29 0.57
C SER A 213 -12.08 17.44 2.06
N ASN A 214 -11.46 16.64 2.92
CA ASN A 214 -11.53 16.74 4.38
C ASN A 214 -10.42 17.61 4.98
N GLY A 215 -9.82 18.49 4.17
CA GLY A 215 -8.77 19.42 4.59
C GLY A 215 -7.42 18.76 4.90
N GLY A 216 -7.27 17.46 4.66
CA GLY A 216 -6.07 16.70 4.97
C GLY A 216 -5.00 16.71 3.88
N PHE A 217 -3.93 15.96 4.15
CA PHE A 217 -2.83 15.74 3.21
C PHE A 217 -2.46 14.26 3.11
N ALA A 218 -2.21 13.80 1.88
CA ALA A 218 -1.73 12.47 1.57
C ALA A 218 -0.25 12.53 1.17
N TRP A 219 0.63 12.12 2.08
CA TRP A 219 2.08 12.08 1.86
C TRP A 219 2.49 10.71 1.31
N VAL A 220 2.51 10.59 -0.02
CA VAL A 220 2.66 9.31 -0.73
C VAL A 220 4.10 9.04 -1.15
N PHE A 221 4.70 7.96 -0.64
CA PHE A 221 6.11 7.59 -0.89
C PHE A 221 6.35 6.66 -2.09
N LYS A 222 5.29 6.02 -2.61
CA LYS A 222 5.27 5.06 -3.74
C LYS A 222 5.99 3.73 -3.52
N THR A 223 6.99 3.69 -2.64
CA THR A 223 7.75 2.48 -2.31
C THR A 223 7.62 2.13 -0.85
N GLN A 224 7.59 0.84 -0.52
CA GLN A 224 7.68 0.37 0.85
C GLN A 224 9.12 0.58 1.33
N ILE A 225 9.29 1.35 2.40
CA ILE A 225 10.60 1.79 2.87
C ILE A 225 11.08 0.85 3.97
N TYR A 226 12.17 0.14 3.71
CA TYR A 226 12.82 -0.77 4.64
C TYR A 226 13.95 -0.05 5.39
N PRO A 227 14.20 -0.42 6.65
CA PRO A 227 15.39 0.05 7.38
C PRO A 227 16.67 -0.54 6.79
N PRO A 228 17.84 0.08 7.07
CA PRO A 228 19.15 -0.48 6.76
C PRO A 228 19.30 -1.93 7.27
N GLY A 229 20.04 -2.76 6.52
CA GLY A 229 20.24 -4.18 6.81
C GLY A 229 19.25 -5.12 6.09
N PHE A 230 18.30 -4.58 5.33
CA PHE A 230 17.31 -5.34 4.57
C PHE A 230 17.59 -5.41 3.06
N GLU A 231 18.75 -4.97 2.61
CA GLU A 231 19.13 -4.82 1.20
C GLU A 231 19.01 -6.14 0.43
N GLN A 232 19.41 -7.25 1.06
CA GLN A 232 19.28 -8.56 0.45
C GLN A 232 17.81 -8.95 0.26
N LEU A 233 16.96 -8.69 1.25
CA LEU A 233 15.53 -9.01 1.16
C LEU A 233 14.86 -8.15 0.09
N THR A 234 15.04 -6.83 0.12
CA THR A 234 14.43 -5.91 -0.86
C THR A 234 14.88 -6.23 -2.28
N ARG A 235 16.17 -6.56 -2.49
CA ARG A 235 16.68 -7.02 -3.79
C ARG A 235 15.98 -8.30 -4.27
N VAL A 236 15.72 -9.26 -3.38
CA VAL A 236 15.02 -10.50 -3.73
C VAL A 236 13.55 -10.22 -4.04
N LEU A 237 12.87 -9.37 -3.25
CA LEU A 237 11.49 -8.96 -3.49
C LEU A 237 11.33 -8.25 -4.83
N TYR A 238 12.22 -7.31 -5.14
CA TYR A 238 12.20 -6.62 -6.43
C TYR A 238 12.47 -7.59 -7.60
N LYS A 239 13.55 -8.39 -7.52
CA LYS A 239 13.91 -9.29 -8.63
C LYS A 239 12.90 -10.39 -8.90
N ARG A 240 12.23 -10.90 -7.86
CA ARG A 240 11.31 -12.06 -7.99
C ARG A 240 9.85 -11.67 -8.10
N LEU A 241 9.45 -10.59 -7.44
CA LEU A 241 8.05 -10.17 -7.36
C LEU A 241 7.80 -8.78 -7.95
N GLU A 242 8.85 -8.05 -8.38
CA GLU A 242 8.72 -6.68 -8.90
C GLU A 242 8.01 -5.73 -7.91
N LEU A 243 8.10 -6.00 -6.61
CA LEU A 243 7.48 -5.17 -5.59
C LEU A 243 8.24 -3.84 -5.44
N PRO A 244 7.54 -2.69 -5.26
CA PRO A 244 8.13 -1.38 -5.09
C PRO A 244 8.66 -1.26 -3.66
N VAL A 245 9.85 -1.82 -3.43
CA VAL A 245 10.52 -1.83 -2.13
C VAL A 245 11.88 -1.14 -2.24
N THR A 246 12.30 -0.47 -1.19
CA THR A 246 13.59 0.23 -1.14
C THR A 246 14.13 0.28 0.28
N VAL A 247 15.44 0.34 0.45
CA VAL A 247 16.07 0.63 1.75
C VAL A 247 16.47 2.09 1.76
N ARG A 248 16.05 2.84 2.79
CA ARG A 248 16.36 4.27 2.93
C ARG A 248 16.51 4.67 4.39
N THR A 249 17.26 5.75 4.62
CA THR A 249 17.43 6.41 5.93
C THR A 249 16.67 7.75 6.01
N ASP A 250 15.99 8.11 4.93
CA ASP A 250 15.33 9.39 4.68
C ASP A 250 14.06 9.19 3.84
N LEU A 251 13.14 10.16 3.91
CA LEU A 251 11.96 10.19 3.05
C LEU A 251 12.33 10.71 1.64
N PRO A 252 11.61 10.33 0.58
CA PRO A 252 11.91 10.82 -0.77
C PRO A 252 11.78 12.36 -0.88
N GLU A 253 12.87 13.04 -1.25
CA GLU A 253 13.00 14.50 -1.37
C GLU A 253 11.82 15.17 -2.06
N LYS A 254 11.45 14.71 -3.27
CA LYS A 254 10.29 15.25 -4.01
C LYS A 254 9.00 15.27 -3.20
N THR A 255 8.79 14.27 -2.33
CA THR A 255 7.59 14.20 -1.49
C THR A 255 7.67 15.14 -0.30
N ILE A 256 8.88 15.35 0.24
CA ILE A 256 9.17 16.37 1.25
C ILE A 256 8.85 17.77 0.70
N ASP A 257 9.31 18.10 -0.51
CA ASP A 257 9.04 19.42 -1.12
C ASP A 257 7.55 19.70 -1.33
N ILE A 258 6.78 18.68 -1.69
CA ILE A 258 5.32 18.81 -1.84
C ILE A 258 4.69 19.05 -0.47
N PHE A 259 5.12 18.31 0.56
CA PHE A 259 4.63 18.48 1.93
C PHE A 259 4.99 19.85 2.50
N HIS A 260 6.22 20.31 2.31
CA HIS A 260 6.68 21.64 2.72
C HIS A 260 5.81 22.74 2.10
N ARG A 261 5.56 22.69 0.79
CA ARG A 261 4.70 23.67 0.11
C ARG A 261 3.27 23.66 0.65
N TRP A 262 2.74 22.48 0.98
CA TRP A 262 1.43 22.35 1.61
C TRP A 262 1.40 23.05 2.98
N ILE A 263 2.41 22.81 3.84
CA ILE A 263 2.52 23.51 5.14
C ILE A 263 2.55 25.03 4.92
N GLN A 264 3.41 25.52 4.02
CA GLN A 264 3.54 26.95 3.73
C GLN A 264 2.21 27.57 3.28
N SER A 265 1.43 26.86 2.47
CA SER A 265 0.11 27.32 2.00
C SER A 265 -0.93 27.50 3.12
N ILE A 266 -0.74 26.81 4.26
CA ILE A 266 -1.62 26.89 5.42
C ILE A 266 -1.14 27.97 6.38
N ILE A 267 0.14 27.96 6.73
CA ILE A 267 0.66 28.89 7.75
C ILE A 267 0.76 30.34 7.27
N SER A 268 0.83 30.56 5.95
CA SER A 268 0.86 31.89 5.34
C SER A 268 -0.53 32.55 5.24
N LYS A 269 -1.61 31.79 5.47
CA LYS A 269 -2.95 32.34 5.64
C LYS A 269 -3.13 32.85 7.07
#